data_AF-A0A9E5FGS6-F1
#
_entry.id   AF-A0A9E5FGS6-F1
#
_cell.length_a   1.000
_cell.length_b   1.000
_cell.length_c   1.000
_cell.angle_alpha   90.00
_cell.angle_beta   90.00
_cell.angle_gamma   90.00
#
_symmetry.space_group_name_H-M   'P 1'
#
loop_
_entity.id
_entity.type
_entity.pdbx_description
1 polymer ?
#
loop_
_entity_poly.entity_id
_entity_poly.type
_entity_poly.pdbx_seq_one_letter_code
_entity_poly.pdbx_strand_id
1 'polypeptide(L)'
;MCLALARPIHAGRADLHTHTTASDGEYIPSQLLDVARKAGLALLAVTDHDTIAGAEEAQELARAHADGPRVLVGVEITARHLDRDTHILAYGFNTHDTPLRSLLQEMRERRVLRHRARLDALSRRGISLPDLQTPAVPGRRHLAKALSDAGLANSLQDAFRRFRPELNAHHPDTGGIEIARVLTTVN
;
A
#
# COMPACT_ATOMS: atom_id res chain seq x y z
N MET A 1 -31.27 -0.95 22.64
CA MET A 1 -29.80 -0.79 22.58
C MET A 1 -29.45 0.08 21.36
N CYS A 2 -29.65 1.41 21.46
CA CYS A 2 -29.55 2.37 20.35
C CYS A 2 -28.48 3.45 20.64
N LEU A 3 -27.43 3.08 21.38
CA LEU A 3 -26.34 4.00 21.77
C LEU A 3 -25.32 4.25 20.65
N ALA A 4 -25.32 3.44 19.59
CA ALA A 4 -24.40 3.60 18.45
C ALA A 4 -24.78 4.77 17.51
N LEU A 5 -26.06 5.16 17.47
CA LEU A 5 -26.54 6.29 16.64
C LEU A 5 -26.48 7.64 17.37
N ALA A 6 -26.22 7.65 18.68
CA ALA A 6 -26.14 8.87 19.50
C ALA A 6 -24.76 9.54 19.46
N ARG A 7 -23.76 8.93 18.81
CA ARG A 7 -22.49 9.60 18.53
C ARG A 7 -22.71 10.57 17.38
N PRO A 8 -22.46 11.88 17.56
CA PRO A 8 -22.58 12.82 16.46
C PRO A 8 -21.71 12.32 15.30
N ILE A 9 -22.32 12.08 14.14
CA ILE A 9 -21.57 11.93 12.90
C ILE A 9 -20.84 13.27 12.75
N HIS A 10 -19.54 13.28 12.98
CA HIS A 10 -18.73 14.44 12.63
C HIS A 10 -18.75 14.52 11.10
N ALA A 11 -19.74 15.25 10.58
CA ALA A 11 -19.79 15.62 9.18
C ALA A 11 -18.49 16.38 8.88
N GLY A 12 -17.66 15.80 8.02
CA GLY A 12 -16.34 16.31 7.75
C GLY A 12 -15.71 15.59 6.57
N ARG A 13 -14.56 16.10 6.13
CA ARG A 13 -13.86 15.55 4.97
C ARG A 13 -13.30 14.18 5.29
N ALA A 14 -13.26 13.33 4.28
CA ALA A 14 -12.66 12.01 4.34
C ALA A 14 -11.59 11.87 3.26
N ASP A 15 -10.52 11.16 3.58
CA ASP A 15 -9.63 10.58 2.59
C ASP A 15 -9.71 9.06 2.70
N LEU A 16 -10.03 8.39 1.60
CA LEU A 16 -10.29 6.96 1.57
C LEU A 16 -9.17 6.16 0.90
N HIS A 17 -8.09 6.80 0.45
CA HIS A 17 -7.00 6.10 -0.23
C HIS A 17 -5.66 6.69 0.18
N THR A 18 -5.09 6.16 1.27
CA THR A 18 -3.79 6.60 1.78
C THR A 18 -2.89 5.43 2.11
N HIS A 19 -1.59 5.64 2.01
CA HIS A 19 -0.56 4.62 2.17
C HIS A 19 0.39 5.02 3.30
N THR A 20 0.86 4.04 4.04
CA THR A 20 1.89 4.19 5.08
C THR A 20 3.19 3.53 4.62
N THR A 21 4.23 3.66 5.43
CA THR A 21 5.49 2.91 5.25
C THR A 21 5.32 1.39 5.39
N ALA A 22 4.16 0.88 5.80
CA ALA A 22 3.86 -0.55 5.74
C ALA A 22 3.77 -1.06 4.29
N SER A 23 3.50 -0.17 3.33
CA SER A 23 3.68 -0.43 1.91
C SER A 23 4.63 0.57 1.26
N ASP A 24 4.15 1.46 0.41
CA ASP A 24 4.95 2.44 -0.32
C ASP A 24 4.60 3.89 0.01
N GLY A 25 3.92 4.13 1.13
CA GLY A 25 3.71 5.47 1.67
C GLY A 25 4.99 6.15 2.14
N GLU A 26 4.88 7.44 2.48
CA GLU A 26 5.99 8.24 3.01
C GLU A 26 5.97 8.34 4.53
N TYR A 27 4.78 8.31 5.12
CA TYR A 27 4.57 8.49 6.56
C TYR A 27 4.37 7.15 7.25
N ILE A 28 4.97 6.97 8.42
CA ILE A 28 4.55 5.91 9.35
C ILE A 28 3.10 6.18 9.81
N PRO A 29 2.34 5.18 10.31
CA PRO A 29 0.96 5.35 10.73
C PRO A 29 0.71 6.56 11.65
N SER A 30 1.56 6.79 12.66
CA SER A 30 1.43 7.93 13.57
C SER A 30 1.60 9.29 12.88
N GLN A 31 2.58 9.42 11.99
CA GLN A 31 2.79 10.64 11.21
C GLN A 31 1.64 10.91 10.25
N LEU A 32 1.08 9.86 9.62
CA LEU A 32 -0.06 10.00 8.73
C LEU A 32 -1.29 10.53 9.48
N LEU A 33 -1.53 10.06 10.70
CA LEU A 33 -2.60 10.57 11.55
C LEU A 33 -2.41 12.04 11.92
N ASP A 34 -1.18 12.47 12.20
CA ASP A 34 -0.87 13.87 12.49
C ASP A 34 -1.15 14.78 11.29
N VAL A 35 -0.78 14.32 10.08
CA VAL A 35 -1.08 15.04 8.83
C VAL A 35 -2.58 15.12 8.61
N ALA A 36 -3.30 14.01 8.77
CA ALA A 36 -4.75 13.95 8.61
C ALA A 36 -5.49 14.84 9.63
N ARG A 37 -5.02 14.91 10.88
CA ARG A 37 -5.53 15.83 11.90
C ARG A 37 -5.33 17.29 11.49
N LYS A 38 -4.12 17.67 11.06
CA LYS A 38 -3.81 19.03 10.60
C LYS A 38 -4.65 19.42 9.37
N ALA A 39 -4.98 18.46 8.52
CA ALA A 39 -5.87 18.63 7.38
C ALA A 39 -7.37 18.71 7.78
N GLY A 40 -7.72 18.50 9.06
CA GLY A 40 -9.11 18.53 9.52
C GLY A 40 -9.97 17.42 8.90
N LEU A 41 -9.40 16.23 8.68
CA LEU A 41 -10.15 15.07 8.25
C LEU A 41 -10.96 14.49 9.42
N ALA A 42 -12.21 14.13 9.15
CA ALA A 42 -13.06 13.40 10.09
C ALA A 42 -12.88 11.88 9.95
N LEU A 43 -12.48 11.41 8.77
CA LEU A 43 -12.26 10.00 8.45
C LEU A 43 -11.00 9.85 7.58
N LEU A 44 -10.19 8.86 7.91
CA LEU A 44 -9.02 8.45 7.16
C LEU A 44 -9.10 6.94 6.92
N ALA A 45 -9.00 6.49 5.67
CA ALA A 45 -8.77 5.09 5.36
C ALA A 45 -7.31 4.86 5.00
N VAL A 46 -6.69 3.90 5.66
CA VAL A 46 -5.35 3.40 5.31
C VAL A 46 -5.54 2.15 4.46
N THR A 47 -4.99 2.18 3.25
CA THR A 47 -5.18 1.17 2.20
C THR A 47 -3.85 0.76 1.61
N ASP A 48 -2.93 0.35 2.48
CA ASP A 48 -1.61 -0.13 2.06
C ASP A 48 -1.71 -1.26 1.02
N HIS A 49 -0.73 -1.33 0.13
CA HIS A 49 -0.70 -2.36 -0.90
C HIS A 49 -0.56 -3.77 -0.29
N ASP A 50 -1.53 -4.64 -0.54
CA ASP A 50 -1.50 -6.06 -0.17
C ASP A 50 -1.17 -6.34 1.31
N THR A 51 -1.44 -5.38 2.21
CA THR A 51 -1.25 -5.52 3.66
C THR A 51 -2.21 -4.62 4.41
N ILE A 52 -2.61 -5.05 5.61
CA ILE A 52 -3.42 -4.26 6.54
C ILE A 52 -2.62 -3.81 7.77
N ALA A 53 -1.32 -4.15 7.85
CA ALA A 53 -0.52 -3.90 9.06
C ALA A 53 -0.51 -2.41 9.46
N GLY A 54 -0.25 -1.51 8.50
CA GLY A 54 -0.26 -0.06 8.76
C GLY A 54 -1.65 0.47 9.10
N ALA A 55 -2.71 -0.14 8.56
CA ALA A 55 -4.08 0.22 8.85
C ALA A 55 -4.53 -0.22 10.26
N GLU A 56 -4.14 -1.42 10.68
CA GLU A 56 -4.39 -1.94 12.04
C GLU A 56 -3.67 -1.06 13.08
N GLU A 57 -2.38 -0.74 12.84
CA GLU A 57 -1.60 0.15 13.70
C GLU A 57 -2.20 1.56 13.76
N ALA A 58 -2.55 2.16 12.61
CA ALA A 58 -3.19 3.48 12.57
C ALA A 58 -4.51 3.49 13.34
N GLN A 59 -5.30 2.42 13.24
CA GLN A 59 -6.57 2.33 13.96
C GLN A 59 -6.35 2.23 15.48
N GLU A 60 -5.36 1.47 15.93
CA GLU A 60 -5.01 1.39 17.35
C GLU A 60 -4.53 2.75 17.89
N LEU A 61 -3.63 3.42 17.18
CA LEU A 61 -3.14 4.75 17.53
C LEU A 61 -4.25 5.80 17.61
N ALA A 62 -5.21 5.75 16.67
CA ALA A 62 -6.36 6.65 16.67
C ALA A 62 -7.35 6.36 17.81
N ARG A 63 -7.45 5.12 18.30
CA ARG A 63 -8.26 4.82 19.50
C ARG A 63 -7.64 5.41 20.77
N ALA A 64 -6.32 5.53 20.82
CA ALA A 64 -5.60 6.11 21.96
C ALA A 64 -5.72 7.65 22.03
N HIS A 65 -6.09 8.32 20.93
CA HIS A 65 -6.18 9.78 20.86
C HIS A 65 -7.57 10.22 20.37
N ALA A 66 -8.37 10.81 21.25
CA ALA A 66 -9.71 11.27 20.90
C ALA A 66 -9.72 12.42 19.88
N ASP A 67 -8.64 13.19 19.83
CA ASP A 67 -8.47 14.31 18.91
C ASP A 67 -7.85 13.82 17.61
N GLY A 68 -8.66 13.58 16.57
CA GLY A 68 -8.18 13.13 15.26
C GLY A 68 -9.26 12.50 14.38
N PRO A 69 -8.93 12.15 13.12
CA PRO A 69 -9.84 11.41 12.27
C PRO A 69 -10.12 10.03 12.85
N ARG A 70 -11.33 9.52 12.60
CA ARG A 70 -11.56 8.07 12.72
C ARG A 70 -10.75 7.35 11.66
N VAL A 71 -10.25 6.16 11.99
CA VAL A 71 -9.51 5.32 11.03
C VAL A 71 -10.37 4.15 10.56
N LEU A 72 -10.56 4.08 9.24
CA LEU A 72 -11.13 2.94 8.55
C LEU A 72 -9.98 2.03 8.09
N VAL A 73 -10.02 0.76 8.51
CA VAL A 73 -9.10 -0.24 7.96
C VAL A 73 -9.55 -0.58 6.55
N GLY A 74 -8.66 -0.40 5.59
CA GLY A 74 -8.82 -0.84 4.22
C GLY A 74 -7.55 -1.49 3.71
N VAL A 75 -7.58 -1.93 2.45
CA VAL A 75 -6.41 -2.49 1.77
C VAL A 75 -6.54 -2.24 0.28
N GLU A 76 -5.42 -1.94 -0.38
CA GLU A 76 -5.34 -1.88 -1.84
C GLU A 76 -4.75 -3.19 -2.37
N ILE A 77 -5.61 -4.05 -2.92
CA ILE A 77 -5.24 -5.39 -3.37
C ILE A 77 -4.78 -5.33 -4.83
N THR A 78 -3.59 -5.83 -5.09
CA THR A 78 -3.09 -5.99 -6.46
C THR A 78 -3.88 -7.07 -7.18
N ALA A 79 -4.44 -6.72 -8.34
CA ALA A 79 -5.26 -7.61 -9.14
C ALA A 79 -4.93 -7.49 -10.64
N ARG A 80 -5.62 -8.28 -11.44
CA ARG A 80 -5.53 -8.26 -12.91
C ARG A 80 -6.92 -8.31 -13.50
N HIS A 81 -7.14 -7.50 -14.54
CA HIS A 81 -8.36 -7.52 -15.35
C HIS A 81 -7.99 -7.39 -16.83
N LEU A 82 -8.43 -8.33 -17.66
CA LEU A 82 -8.17 -8.33 -19.12
C LEU A 82 -6.68 -8.13 -19.44
N ASP A 83 -5.82 -8.92 -18.78
CA ASP A 83 -4.36 -8.87 -18.89
C ASP A 83 -3.69 -7.54 -18.51
N ARG A 84 -4.41 -6.68 -17.77
CA ARG A 84 -3.88 -5.42 -17.23
C ARG A 84 -3.79 -5.48 -15.71
N ASP A 85 -2.65 -5.04 -15.18
CA ASP A 85 -2.49 -4.80 -13.75
C ASP A 85 -3.51 -3.73 -13.32
N THR A 86 -4.28 -4.05 -12.28
CA THR A 86 -5.26 -3.15 -11.66
C THR A 86 -5.19 -3.27 -10.15
N HIS A 87 -5.81 -2.36 -9.43
CA HIS A 87 -5.92 -2.45 -7.97
C HIS A 87 -7.38 -2.37 -7.53
N ILE A 88 -7.71 -3.10 -6.48
CA ILE A 88 -9.04 -3.09 -5.86
C ILE A 88 -8.89 -2.56 -4.43
N LEU A 89 -9.60 -1.48 -4.14
CA LEU A 89 -9.76 -1.00 -2.77
C LEU A 89 -10.85 -1.80 -2.08
N ALA A 90 -10.51 -2.36 -0.93
CA ALA A 90 -11.42 -3.11 -0.07
C ALA A 90 -11.58 -2.39 1.27
N TYR A 91 -12.81 -2.37 1.80
CA TYR A 91 -13.16 -1.79 3.09
C TYR A 91 -14.26 -2.61 3.74
N GLY A 92 -14.42 -2.47 5.06
CA GLY A 92 -15.55 -3.06 5.79
C GLY A 92 -15.51 -4.59 5.92
N PHE A 93 -14.39 -5.22 5.56
CA PHE A 93 -14.15 -6.65 5.74
C PHE A 93 -13.73 -6.98 7.18
N ASN A 94 -13.81 -8.26 7.54
CA ASN A 94 -13.26 -8.77 8.79
C ASN A 94 -11.73 -8.86 8.72
N THR A 95 -11.02 -8.07 9.52
CA THR A 95 -9.53 -8.04 9.51
C THR A 95 -8.90 -9.34 10.01
N HIS A 96 -9.65 -10.22 10.67
CA HIS A 96 -9.18 -11.54 11.12
C HIS A 96 -9.56 -12.67 10.16
N ASP A 97 -10.13 -12.36 8.99
CA ASP A 97 -10.53 -13.36 8.02
C ASP A 97 -9.32 -14.08 7.40
N THR A 98 -9.28 -15.40 7.56
CA THR A 98 -8.16 -16.24 7.10
C THR A 98 -8.01 -16.24 5.57
N PRO A 99 -9.09 -16.38 4.76
CA PRO A 99 -9.01 -16.21 3.31
C PRO A 99 -8.36 -14.90 2.87
N LEU A 100 -8.81 -13.75 3.39
CA LEU A 100 -8.21 -12.46 3.05
C LEU A 100 -6.74 -12.40 3.45
N ARG A 101 -6.38 -12.76 4.68
CA ARG A 101 -4.97 -12.72 5.13
C ARG A 101 -4.07 -13.61 4.29
N SER A 102 -4.57 -14.77 3.86
CA SER A 102 -3.84 -15.69 2.98
C SER A 102 -3.64 -15.10 1.59
N LEU A 103 -4.67 -14.44 1.04
CA LEU A 103 -4.58 -13.74 -0.24
C LEU A 103 -3.54 -12.61 -0.19
N LEU A 104 -3.59 -11.78 0.86
CA LEU A 104 -2.65 -10.69 1.05
C LEU A 104 -1.21 -11.20 1.19
N GLN A 105 -1.01 -12.31 1.90
CA GLN A 105 0.31 -12.96 2.02
C GLN A 105 0.83 -13.44 0.65
N GLU A 106 0.00 -14.16 -0.12
CA GLU A 106 0.35 -14.60 -1.48
C GLU A 106 0.74 -13.41 -2.37
N MET A 107 -0.01 -12.31 -2.29
CA MET A 107 0.28 -11.11 -3.06
C MET A 107 1.60 -10.44 -2.67
N ARG A 108 1.95 -10.41 -1.38
CA ARG A 108 3.26 -9.94 -0.91
C ARG A 108 4.41 -10.80 -1.43
N GLU A 109 4.26 -12.12 -1.44
CA GLU A 109 5.27 -13.04 -1.98
C GLU A 109 5.50 -12.78 -3.49
N ARG A 110 4.43 -12.61 -4.26
CA ARG A 110 4.52 -12.20 -5.68
C ARG A 110 5.21 -10.84 -5.82
N ARG A 111 5.01 -9.89 -4.91
CA ARG A 111 5.71 -8.59 -4.91
C ARG A 111 7.21 -8.74 -4.71
N VAL A 112 7.65 -9.62 -3.81
CA VAL A 112 9.08 -9.91 -3.58
C VAL A 112 9.72 -10.45 -4.86
N LEU A 113 9.07 -11.41 -5.54
CA LEU A 113 9.56 -11.95 -6.81
C LEU A 113 9.64 -10.88 -7.91
N ARG A 114 8.62 -10.00 -8.04
CA ARG A 114 8.68 -8.85 -8.96
C ARG A 114 9.82 -7.91 -8.61
N HIS A 115 10.04 -7.65 -7.32
CA HIS A 115 11.11 -6.76 -6.89
C HIS A 115 12.49 -7.28 -7.30
N ARG A 116 12.74 -8.58 -7.13
CA ARG A 116 13.97 -9.24 -7.62
C ARG A 116 14.14 -9.11 -9.12
N ALA A 117 13.11 -9.40 -9.92
CA ALA A 117 13.18 -9.25 -11.37
C ALA A 117 13.53 -7.82 -11.83
N ARG A 118 13.09 -6.80 -11.09
CA ARG A 118 13.44 -5.39 -11.34
C ARG A 118 14.88 -5.07 -10.95
N LEU A 119 15.37 -5.59 -9.83
CA LEU A 119 16.78 -5.48 -9.45
C LEU A 119 17.68 -6.15 -10.50
N ASP A 120 17.31 -7.32 -11.00
CA ASP A 120 18.04 -8.00 -12.07
C ASP A 120 18.05 -7.18 -13.37
N ALA A 121 16.92 -6.54 -13.70
CA ALA A 121 16.82 -5.66 -14.86
C ALA A 121 17.72 -4.43 -14.74
N LEU A 122 17.77 -3.80 -13.56
CA LEU A 122 18.70 -2.70 -13.26
C LEU A 122 20.16 -3.18 -13.34
N SER A 123 20.44 -4.38 -12.82
CA SER A 123 21.79 -4.97 -12.80
C SER A 123 22.31 -5.25 -14.21
N ARG A 124 21.44 -5.74 -15.12
CA ARG A 124 21.79 -5.90 -16.56
C ARG A 124 22.14 -4.58 -17.24
N ARG A 125 21.70 -3.45 -16.71
CA ARG A 125 22.06 -2.11 -17.16
C ARG A 125 23.32 -1.56 -16.46
N GLY A 126 24.00 -2.37 -15.66
CA GLY A 126 25.18 -1.97 -14.89
C GLY A 126 24.85 -1.15 -13.65
N ILE A 127 23.60 -1.16 -13.19
CA ILE A 127 23.16 -0.42 -12.00
C ILE A 127 23.05 -1.39 -10.84
N SER A 128 23.93 -1.24 -9.86
CA SER A 128 23.82 -1.92 -8.58
C SER A 128 23.33 -0.91 -7.55
N LEU A 129 22.14 -1.15 -7.01
CA LEU A 129 21.67 -0.42 -5.84
C LEU A 129 22.22 -1.12 -4.60
N PRO A 130 22.75 -0.39 -3.59
CA PRO A 130 23.23 -0.99 -2.35
C PRO A 130 22.10 -1.79 -1.71
N ASP A 131 22.46 -2.83 -0.93
CA ASP A 131 21.53 -3.81 -0.34
C ASP A 131 20.34 -3.10 0.31
N LEU A 132 19.26 -2.97 -0.47
CA LEU A 132 18.06 -2.31 -0.03
C LEU A 132 17.46 -3.27 0.98
N GLN A 133 17.34 -2.84 2.24
CA GLN A 133 16.44 -3.52 3.16
C GLN A 133 15.11 -3.68 2.43
N THR A 134 14.79 -4.93 2.06
CA THR A 134 13.61 -5.19 1.25
C THR A 134 12.42 -4.87 2.16
N PRO A 135 11.64 -3.83 1.85
CA PRO A 135 10.50 -3.47 2.68
C PRO A 135 9.53 -4.66 2.72
N ALA A 136 8.75 -4.77 3.79
CA ALA A 136 7.80 -5.87 3.98
C ALA A 136 6.84 -6.03 2.78
N VAL A 137 6.48 -4.91 2.14
CA VAL A 137 5.77 -4.90 0.86
C VAL A 137 6.57 -4.11 -0.18
N PRO A 138 7.36 -4.78 -1.03
CA PRO A 138 8.15 -4.09 -2.03
C PRO A 138 7.32 -3.63 -3.23
N GLY A 139 7.80 -2.55 -3.86
CA GLY A 139 7.08 -1.84 -4.90
C GLY A 139 8.03 -1.02 -5.78
N ARG A 140 7.52 -0.53 -6.91
CA ARG A 140 8.31 0.26 -7.86
C ARG A 140 8.79 1.58 -7.25
N ARG A 141 7.98 2.19 -6.39
CA ARG A 141 8.32 3.44 -5.70
C ARG A 141 9.59 3.31 -4.86
N HIS A 142 9.80 2.17 -4.19
CA HIS A 142 11.02 1.90 -3.42
C HIS A 142 12.28 1.94 -4.28
N LEU A 143 12.26 1.27 -5.44
CA LEU A 143 13.39 1.28 -6.37
C LEU A 143 13.59 2.66 -7.00
N ALA A 144 12.51 3.32 -7.39
CA ALA A 144 12.56 4.67 -7.93
C ALA A 144 13.15 5.67 -6.93
N LYS A 145 12.81 5.54 -5.64
CA LYS A 145 13.40 6.32 -4.56
C LYS A 145 14.89 5.99 -4.39
N ALA A 146 15.26 4.71 -4.36
CA ALA A 146 16.66 4.31 -4.27
C ALA A 146 17.52 4.83 -5.43
N LEU A 147 16.99 4.83 -6.67
CA LEU A 147 17.65 5.41 -7.84
C LEU A 147 17.83 6.93 -7.69
N SER A 148 16.85 7.62 -7.13
CA SER A 148 16.95 9.06 -6.85
C SER A 148 17.97 9.35 -5.74
N ASP A 149 17.90 8.61 -4.63
CA ASP A 149 18.78 8.77 -3.47
C ASP A 149 20.25 8.47 -3.83
N ALA A 150 20.49 7.55 -4.77
CA ALA A 150 21.81 7.23 -5.31
C ALA A 150 22.32 8.26 -6.34
N GLY A 151 21.57 9.33 -6.63
CA GLY A 151 21.93 10.34 -7.63
C GLY A 151 21.82 9.87 -9.09
N LEU A 152 21.24 8.69 -9.32
CA LEU A 152 21.02 8.14 -10.67
C LEU A 152 19.79 8.75 -11.34
N ALA A 153 18.91 9.38 -10.56
CA ALA A 153 17.77 10.18 -11.03
C ALA A 153 17.66 11.48 -10.22
N ASN A 154 17.15 12.53 -10.85
CA ASN A 154 17.02 13.86 -10.23
C ASN A 154 15.79 13.96 -9.30
N SER A 155 14.85 13.04 -9.42
CA SER A 155 13.64 12.95 -8.60
C SER A 155 13.00 11.57 -8.76
N LEU A 156 12.01 11.29 -7.92
CA LEU A 156 11.17 10.09 -8.05
C LEU A 156 10.50 10.01 -9.43
N GLN A 157 9.99 11.14 -9.95
CA GLN A 157 9.37 11.21 -11.27
C GLN A 157 10.39 10.99 -12.39
N ASP A 158 11.60 11.53 -12.26
CA ASP A 158 12.69 11.27 -13.19
C ASP A 158 13.08 9.78 -13.22
N ALA A 159 13.12 9.14 -12.04
CA ALA A 159 13.41 7.71 -11.94
C ALA A 159 12.37 6.86 -12.67
N PHE A 160 11.08 7.13 -12.45
CA PHE A 160 9.98 6.44 -13.17
C PHE A 160 10.03 6.64 -14.69
N ARG A 161 10.51 7.80 -15.15
CA ARG A 161 10.66 8.09 -16.57
C ARG A 161 11.86 7.36 -17.19
N ARG A 162 13.04 7.47 -16.57
CA ARG A 162 14.33 6.97 -17.12
C ARG A 162 14.53 5.47 -16.97
N PHE A 163 13.95 4.88 -15.94
CA PHE A 163 14.07 3.46 -15.61
C PHE A 163 12.72 2.72 -15.76
N ARG A 164 11.82 3.26 -16.58
CA ARG A 164 10.49 2.67 -16.82
C ARG A 164 10.55 1.18 -17.21
N PRO A 165 11.42 0.74 -18.15
CA PRO A 165 11.49 -0.67 -18.52
C PRO A 165 11.90 -1.57 -17.35
N GLU A 166 12.89 -1.16 -16.56
CA GLU A 166 13.42 -1.95 -15.45
C GLU A 166 12.45 -1.95 -14.27
N LEU A 167 11.82 -0.81 -13.95
CA LEU A 167 10.80 -0.71 -12.92
C LEU A 167 9.51 -1.46 -13.29
N ASN A 168 9.25 -1.66 -14.58
CA ASN A 168 8.16 -2.51 -15.07
C ASN A 168 8.64 -3.91 -15.48
N ALA A 169 9.82 -4.35 -15.05
CA ALA A 169 10.17 -5.76 -15.17
C ALA A 169 9.27 -6.59 -14.25
N HIS A 170 8.83 -7.74 -14.75
CA HIS A 170 7.99 -8.69 -14.03
C HIS A 170 8.60 -10.08 -14.11
N HIS A 171 8.41 -10.88 -13.06
CA HIS A 171 8.68 -12.31 -13.10
C HIS A 171 7.47 -13.02 -13.73
N PRO A 172 7.64 -14.01 -14.63
CA PRO A 172 6.53 -14.66 -15.34
C PRO A 172 5.40 -15.14 -14.41
N ASP A 173 5.77 -15.71 -13.25
CA ASP A 173 4.82 -16.27 -12.28
C ASP A 173 4.19 -15.25 -11.32
N THR A 174 4.33 -13.95 -11.61
CA THR A 174 3.90 -12.89 -10.69
C THR A 174 2.81 -11.99 -11.25
N GLY A 175 2.02 -12.49 -12.20
CA GLY A 175 0.80 -11.81 -12.61
C GLY A 175 -0.10 -11.47 -11.42
N GLY A 176 -0.87 -10.39 -11.53
CA GLY A 176 -1.95 -10.11 -10.57
C GLY A 176 -2.98 -11.26 -10.57
N ILE A 177 -3.68 -11.41 -9.44
CA ILE A 177 -4.80 -12.33 -9.33
C ILE A 177 -6.02 -11.75 -10.04
N GLU A 178 -6.84 -12.59 -10.69
CA GLU A 178 -8.05 -12.12 -11.37
C GLU A 178 -9.00 -11.42 -10.40
N ILE A 179 -9.62 -10.32 -10.85
CA ILE A 179 -10.56 -9.54 -10.02
C ILE A 179 -11.65 -10.40 -9.39
N ALA A 180 -12.12 -11.44 -10.10
CA ALA A 180 -13.17 -12.33 -9.60
C ALA A 180 -12.75 -13.03 -8.30
N ARG A 181 -11.48 -13.44 -8.19
CA ARG A 181 -10.95 -14.08 -6.97
C ARG A 181 -10.85 -13.09 -5.81
N VAL A 182 -10.49 -11.84 -6.09
CA VAL A 182 -10.47 -10.79 -5.05
C VAL A 182 -11.87 -10.57 -4.50
N LEU A 183 -12.85 -10.38 -5.39
CA LEU A 183 -14.24 -10.12 -5.01
C LEU A 183 -14.85 -11.27 -4.19
N THR A 184 -14.54 -12.52 -4.52
CA THR A 184 -15.04 -13.66 -3.73
C THR A 184 -14.33 -13.83 -2.39
N THR A 185 -13.14 -13.23 -2.20
CA THR A 185 -12.36 -13.35 -0.95
C THR A 185 -12.67 -12.24 0.05
N VAL A 186 -13.04 -11.04 -0.43
CA VAL A 186 -13.31 -9.85 0.41
C VAL A 186 -14.75 -9.81 0.95
N ASN A 187 -15.58 -10.80 0.60
CA ASN A 187 -17.03 -10.82 0.84
C ASN A 187 -17.43 -11.05 2.31
#